data_AF-A0A094FJN8-F1
#
_entry.id   AF-A0A094FJN8-F1
#
_cell.length_a   1.000
_cell.length_b   1.000
_cell.length_c   1.000
_cell.angle_alpha   90.00
_cell.angle_beta   90.00
_cell.angle_gamma   90.00
#
_symmetry.space_group_name_H-M   'P 1'
#
loop_
_entity.id
_entity.type
_entity.pdbx_description
1 polymer ?
#
loop_
_entity_poly.entity_id
_entity_poly.type
_entity_poly.pdbx_seq_one_letter_code
_entity_poly.pdbx_strand_id
1 'polypeptide(L)'
;MKSFATLLSYASLLALAPHVSAVPTPATNQALDPRQNTGENSSSNRNTVNPVTAVYPKKHAGDAPYSVDENTLRSAIYIPPTFQYGKTGKQPVLLVPGTSLPGGTSYSNAFGKLLAASTYADPVWLNIPGYSLGDAQVNGEYVAYAMNYLSGVSEQKNISVVSWSQGGINTQWGFKYWPSTRSIVSDFVALAPDFRGTVEADLVCSGLTIALCTPSIIQQRDKSNFIATFRNNGGDSAYVPTTTFYSATDEIVQPEIGSGASSIMLDARNVGVTNNQVQELCAGIIQIVLHEGVLYNAVAWALLEDALTHDGPGNRSRLDLPKLCFDLAAPGLSGLQGESILLTAVPNIVAYKTHVFTEPGIAAYAK
;
A
#
# COMPACT_ATOMS: atom_id res chain seq x y z
N MET A 1 -15.03 11.21 22.01
CA MET A 1 -15.51 9.86 22.41
C MET A 1 -15.16 8.75 21.42
N LYS A 2 -14.74 9.01 20.18
CA LYS A 2 -14.26 7.97 19.24
C LYS A 2 -12.86 7.39 19.57
N SER A 3 -11.96 8.21 20.11
CA SER A 3 -10.59 7.81 20.52
C SER A 3 -10.51 6.74 21.64
N PHE A 4 -11.61 6.49 22.37
CA PHE A 4 -11.64 5.45 23.40
C PHE A 4 -11.75 4.03 22.81
N ALA A 5 -12.29 3.89 21.59
CA ALA A 5 -12.41 2.60 20.90
C ALA A 5 -11.08 2.16 20.27
N THR A 6 -10.28 3.11 19.75
CA THR A 6 -8.93 2.85 19.24
C THR A 6 -8.02 2.34 20.35
N LEU A 7 -8.11 2.92 21.56
CA LEU A 7 -7.36 2.47 22.73
C LEU A 7 -7.72 1.03 23.15
N LEU A 8 -8.98 0.63 23.03
CA LEU A 8 -9.46 -0.72 23.30
C LEU A 8 -9.06 -1.72 22.21
N SER A 9 -9.00 -1.33 20.94
CA SER A 9 -8.49 -2.16 19.84
C SER A 9 -7.00 -2.48 20.03
N TYR A 10 -6.17 -1.46 20.27
CA TYR A 10 -4.74 -1.67 20.55
C TYR A 10 -4.49 -2.41 21.87
N ALA A 11 -5.27 -2.15 22.92
CA ALA A 11 -5.16 -2.85 24.20
C ALA A 11 -5.64 -4.31 24.14
N SER A 12 -6.63 -4.63 23.30
CA SER A 12 -7.08 -6.02 23.10
C SER A 12 -6.13 -6.82 22.20
N LEU A 13 -5.46 -6.18 21.24
CA LEU A 13 -4.30 -6.75 20.52
C LEU A 13 -3.12 -7.03 21.45
N LEU A 14 -2.86 -6.18 22.45
CA LEU A 14 -1.87 -6.43 23.51
C LEU A 14 -2.30 -7.54 24.49
N ALA A 15 -3.60 -7.67 24.77
CA ALA A 15 -4.15 -8.71 25.66
C ALA A 15 -4.19 -10.11 25.00
N LEU A 16 -4.07 -10.20 23.67
CA LEU A 16 -3.99 -11.46 22.91
C LEU A 16 -2.57 -11.98 22.71
N ALA A 17 -1.53 -11.25 23.15
CA ALA A 17 -0.21 -11.84 23.32
C ALA A 17 -0.32 -12.86 24.47
N PRO A 18 -0.21 -14.18 24.20
CA PRO A 18 -0.37 -15.16 25.26
C PRO A 18 0.71 -14.88 26.31
N HIS A 19 0.33 -15.02 27.59
CA HIS A 19 1.25 -15.14 28.70
C HIS A 19 2.31 -16.19 28.32
N VAL A 20 3.48 -15.72 27.88
CA VAL A 20 4.68 -16.54 27.75
C VAL A 20 5.11 -16.85 29.17
N SER A 21 4.57 -17.94 29.71
CA SER A 21 5.10 -18.57 30.91
C SER A 21 6.58 -18.86 30.66
N ALA A 22 7.43 -18.09 31.33
CA ALA A 22 8.87 -18.23 31.28
C ALA A 22 9.26 -19.61 31.86
N VAL A 23 9.55 -20.57 30.97
CA VAL A 23 10.40 -21.70 31.30
C VAL A 23 11.83 -21.32 30.90
N PRO A 24 12.80 -21.35 31.82
CA PRO A 24 14.17 -20.96 31.51
C PRO A 24 14.89 -22.11 30.79
N THR A 25 15.25 -21.90 29.53
CA THR A 25 16.25 -22.71 28.81
C THR A 25 17.46 -21.86 28.43
N PRO A 26 18.67 -22.43 28.40
CA PRO A 26 19.90 -21.69 28.66
C PRO A 26 20.38 -20.87 27.47
N ALA A 27 21.11 -19.81 27.83
CA ALA A 27 21.71 -18.82 26.94
C ALA A 27 22.40 -19.41 25.70
N THR A 28 21.81 -19.14 24.54
CA THR A 28 22.56 -18.85 23.32
C THR A 28 22.01 -17.53 22.79
N ASN A 29 22.85 -16.50 22.79
CA ASN A 29 22.55 -15.19 22.21
C ASN A 29 22.38 -15.35 20.70
N GLN A 30 21.15 -15.61 20.25
CA GLN A 30 20.72 -15.21 18.92
C GLN A 30 19.80 -14.01 19.11
N ALA A 31 20.26 -12.84 18.65
CA ALA A 31 19.37 -11.73 18.40
C ALA A 31 18.17 -12.25 17.60
N LEU A 32 16.95 -11.91 18.00
CA LEU A 32 15.76 -12.22 17.21
C LEU A 32 15.97 -11.66 15.80
N ASP A 33 16.30 -12.53 14.86
CA ASP A 33 16.31 -12.19 13.44
C ASP A 33 14.86 -11.82 13.10
N PRO A 34 14.56 -10.62 12.54
CA PRO A 34 13.21 -10.35 12.03
C PRO A 34 12.81 -11.54 11.17
N ARG A 35 11.60 -12.09 11.38
CA ARG A 35 11.09 -13.28 10.69
C ARG A 35 11.55 -13.24 9.23
N GLN A 36 12.49 -14.12 8.85
CA GLN A 36 12.94 -14.17 7.46
C GLN A 36 11.74 -14.62 6.64
N ASN A 37 11.13 -13.66 5.95
CA ASN A 37 10.02 -13.98 5.08
C ASN A 37 10.54 -14.84 3.93
N THR A 38 9.87 -15.95 3.68
CA THR A 38 10.12 -16.85 2.55
C THR A 38 8.89 -16.93 1.66
N GLY A 39 9.02 -17.59 0.51
CA GLY A 39 7.92 -17.77 -0.43
C GLY A 39 7.32 -16.44 -0.90
N GLU A 40 5.99 -16.34 -0.87
CA GLU A 40 5.23 -15.15 -1.30
C GLU A 40 5.56 -13.87 -0.53
N ASN A 41 6.16 -13.97 0.66
CA ASN A 41 6.53 -12.81 1.48
C ASN A 41 8.00 -12.40 1.36
N SER A 42 8.80 -13.15 0.60
CA SER A 42 10.24 -12.92 0.45
C SER A 42 10.53 -11.54 -0.13
N SER A 43 11.46 -10.80 0.49
CA SER A 43 12.04 -9.56 -0.04
C SER A 43 13.38 -9.78 -0.76
N SER A 44 13.76 -11.04 -0.96
CA SER A 44 15.06 -11.47 -1.49
C SER A 44 14.88 -12.39 -2.72
N ASN A 45 13.96 -12.01 -3.62
CA ASN A 45 13.63 -12.77 -4.82
C ASN A 45 14.74 -12.70 -5.88
N ARG A 46 14.83 -13.74 -6.72
CA ARG A 46 15.77 -13.80 -7.85
C ARG A 46 15.03 -13.54 -9.17
N ASN A 47 14.95 -12.27 -9.56
CA ASN A 47 14.35 -11.86 -10.83
C ASN A 47 15.43 -11.72 -11.91
N THR A 48 15.50 -12.69 -12.82
CA THR A 48 16.58 -12.83 -13.82
C THR A 48 16.26 -12.20 -15.17
N VAL A 49 14.99 -11.87 -15.43
CA VAL A 49 14.58 -11.19 -16.67
C VAL A 49 15.02 -9.74 -16.60
N ASN A 50 15.71 -9.26 -17.63
CA ASN A 50 16.15 -7.88 -17.72
C ASN A 50 15.25 -7.10 -18.69
N PRO A 51 14.90 -5.85 -18.38
CA PRO A 51 14.20 -4.99 -19.32
C PRO A 51 15.11 -4.66 -20.51
N VAL A 52 14.52 -4.52 -21.70
CA VAL A 52 15.29 -4.20 -22.94
C VAL A 52 15.97 -2.83 -22.83
N THR A 53 15.29 -1.87 -22.21
CA THR A 53 15.83 -0.56 -21.89
C THR A 53 16.17 -0.51 -20.41
N ALA A 54 17.37 -0.05 -20.07
CA ALA A 54 17.80 0.08 -18.69
C ALA A 54 16.88 1.04 -17.92
N VAL A 55 16.48 0.63 -16.71
CA VAL A 55 15.63 1.42 -15.80
C VAL A 55 16.42 2.00 -14.61
N TYR A 56 17.69 1.61 -14.48
CA TYR A 56 18.63 2.00 -13.44
C TYR A 56 19.99 2.36 -14.08
N PRO A 57 20.77 3.32 -13.54
CA PRO A 57 20.50 4.14 -12.35
C PRO A 57 19.42 5.20 -12.54
N LYS A 58 19.03 5.49 -13.79
CA LYS A 58 17.93 6.39 -14.15
C LYS A 58 17.30 5.92 -15.45
N LYS A 59 15.96 5.94 -15.53
CA LYS A 59 15.23 5.69 -16.79
C LYS A 59 15.09 6.97 -17.61
N HIS A 60 14.87 8.10 -16.93
CA HIS A 60 14.77 9.42 -17.56
C HIS A 60 15.63 10.46 -16.82
N ALA A 61 16.07 11.51 -17.52
CA ALA A 61 16.93 12.54 -16.95
C ALA A 61 16.30 13.29 -15.76
N GLY A 62 14.97 13.42 -15.77
CA GLY A 62 14.18 14.05 -14.71
C GLY A 62 13.88 13.15 -13.50
N ASP A 63 14.32 11.90 -13.51
CA ASP A 63 14.13 11.00 -12.36
C ASP A 63 15.11 11.34 -11.23
N ALA A 64 14.60 11.26 -10.01
CA ALA A 64 15.40 11.30 -8.79
C ALA A 64 16.44 10.15 -8.78
N PRO A 65 17.60 10.35 -8.13
CA PRO A 65 18.55 9.27 -7.93
C PRO A 65 17.98 8.25 -6.95
N TYR A 66 18.22 6.96 -7.21
CA TYR A 66 18.03 5.91 -6.21
C TYR A 66 19.16 5.96 -5.17
N SER A 67 18.81 5.80 -3.89
CA SER A 67 19.74 5.57 -2.79
C SER A 67 19.98 4.08 -2.55
N VAL A 68 19.05 3.22 -2.99
CA VAL A 68 19.14 1.77 -2.90
C VAL A 68 19.74 1.18 -4.19
N ASP A 69 20.60 0.17 -4.06
CA ASP A 69 21.18 -0.50 -5.22
C ASP A 69 20.13 -1.33 -6.00
N GLU A 70 20.37 -1.52 -7.29
CA GLU A 70 19.42 -2.19 -8.18
C GLU A 70 19.07 -3.62 -7.74
N ASN A 71 20.04 -4.40 -7.24
CA ASN A 71 19.77 -5.78 -6.85
C ASN A 71 18.82 -5.83 -5.66
N THR A 72 19.02 -4.96 -4.68
CA THR A 72 18.13 -4.82 -3.52
C THR A 72 16.74 -4.32 -3.92
N LEU A 73 16.65 -3.32 -4.81
CA LEU A 73 15.36 -2.85 -5.34
C LEU A 73 14.61 -3.98 -6.06
N ARG A 74 15.31 -4.70 -6.93
CA ARG A 74 14.74 -5.78 -7.76
C ARG A 74 14.34 -6.99 -6.93
N SER A 75 15.08 -7.32 -5.87
CA SER A 75 14.78 -8.51 -5.06
C SER A 75 13.50 -8.36 -4.25
N ALA A 76 13.02 -7.14 -3.99
CA ALA A 76 11.76 -6.89 -3.30
C ALA A 76 10.53 -7.26 -4.14
N ILE A 77 10.68 -7.47 -5.45
CA ILE A 77 9.57 -7.80 -6.36
C ILE A 77 9.33 -9.31 -6.34
N TYR A 78 8.18 -9.75 -5.85
CA TYR A 78 7.74 -11.13 -5.98
C TYR A 78 6.94 -11.30 -7.26
N ILE A 79 7.51 -12.02 -8.23
CA ILE A 79 6.85 -12.37 -9.49
C ILE A 79 6.33 -13.81 -9.37
N PRO A 80 5.00 -14.03 -9.38
CA PRO A 80 4.46 -15.38 -9.36
C PRO A 80 4.96 -16.20 -10.56
N PRO A 81 5.19 -17.52 -10.41
CA PRO A 81 5.60 -18.38 -11.54
C PRO A 81 4.61 -18.38 -12.72
N THR A 82 3.36 -17.98 -12.47
CA THR A 82 2.29 -17.86 -13.46
C THR A 82 2.30 -16.55 -14.23
N PHE A 83 3.17 -15.59 -13.87
CA PHE A 83 3.25 -14.29 -14.55
C PHE A 83 3.71 -14.45 -16.00
N GLN A 84 3.01 -13.79 -16.91
CA GLN A 84 3.11 -13.97 -18.35
C GLN A 84 3.95 -12.92 -19.05
N TYR A 85 4.45 -11.91 -18.33
CA TYR A 85 5.33 -10.87 -18.88
C TYR A 85 4.71 -10.15 -20.09
N GLY A 86 3.41 -9.84 -20.01
CA GLY A 86 2.69 -9.12 -21.06
C GLY A 86 2.26 -9.96 -22.28
N LYS A 87 2.68 -11.23 -22.39
CA LYS A 87 2.53 -12.02 -23.63
C LYS A 87 1.09 -12.45 -23.97
N THR A 88 0.18 -12.44 -23.00
CA THR A 88 -1.17 -13.02 -23.12
C THR A 88 -2.28 -11.97 -23.22
N GLY A 89 -1.92 -10.68 -23.33
CA GLY A 89 -2.89 -9.58 -23.30
C GLY A 89 -3.42 -9.24 -21.91
N LYS A 90 -3.10 -10.04 -20.88
CA LYS A 90 -3.34 -9.68 -19.48
C LYS A 90 -2.53 -8.45 -19.08
N GLN A 91 -3.18 -7.53 -18.40
CA GLN A 91 -2.61 -6.31 -17.84
C GLN A 91 -1.68 -6.65 -16.66
N PRO A 92 -0.38 -6.30 -16.71
CA PRO A 92 0.49 -6.45 -15.54
C PRO A 92 0.02 -5.51 -14.43
N VAL A 93 -0.19 -6.04 -13.23
CA VAL A 93 -0.66 -5.26 -12.08
C VAL A 93 0.37 -5.33 -10.94
N LEU A 94 0.92 -4.19 -10.55
CA LEU A 94 1.80 -4.06 -9.40
C LEU A 94 0.98 -3.82 -8.12
N LEU A 95 1.09 -4.72 -7.14
CA LEU A 95 0.43 -4.61 -5.84
C LEU A 95 1.43 -4.10 -4.79
N VAL A 96 1.14 -2.94 -4.20
CA VAL A 96 2.02 -2.24 -3.26
C VAL A 96 1.47 -2.36 -1.84
N PRO A 97 2.21 -2.96 -0.88
CA PRO A 97 1.68 -3.23 0.45
C PRO A 97 1.56 -1.98 1.31
N GLY A 98 0.81 -2.15 2.41
CA GLY A 98 0.67 -1.15 3.47
C GLY A 98 1.79 -1.17 4.50
N THR A 99 1.58 -0.41 5.58
CA THR A 99 2.49 -0.36 6.73
C THR A 99 2.54 -1.72 7.42
N SER A 100 3.74 -2.15 7.84
CA SER A 100 4.02 -3.34 8.66
C SER A 100 3.75 -4.71 8.04
N LEU A 101 3.36 -4.77 6.76
CA LEU A 101 3.01 -6.02 6.10
C LEU A 101 3.74 -6.17 4.74
N PRO A 102 4.17 -7.39 4.38
CA PRO A 102 4.62 -7.70 3.02
C PRO A 102 3.41 -7.78 2.05
N GLY A 103 3.68 -7.67 0.75
CA GLY A 103 2.67 -7.79 -0.30
C GLY A 103 2.01 -9.17 -0.34
N GLY A 104 2.76 -10.24 -0.09
CA GLY A 104 2.20 -11.59 -0.02
C GLY A 104 1.07 -11.67 1.02
N THR A 105 1.35 -11.32 2.27
CA THR A 105 0.34 -11.29 3.35
C THR A 105 -0.84 -10.36 3.02
N SER A 106 -0.58 -9.23 2.36
CA SER A 106 -1.63 -8.25 2.04
C SER A 106 -2.56 -8.74 0.92
N TYR A 107 -2.04 -9.47 -0.08
CA TYR A 107 -2.73 -9.67 -1.35
C TYR A 107 -2.98 -11.13 -1.74
N SER A 108 -2.18 -12.10 -1.26
CA SER A 108 -2.23 -13.50 -1.74
C SER A 108 -3.57 -14.17 -1.45
N ASN A 109 -4.23 -13.79 -0.35
CA ASN A 109 -5.56 -14.25 0.03
C ASN A 109 -6.66 -13.17 -0.12
N ALA A 110 -6.35 -12.08 -0.83
CA ALA A 110 -7.24 -10.95 -1.08
C ALA A 110 -7.34 -10.68 -2.60
N PHE A 111 -7.33 -9.43 -3.04
CA PHE A 111 -7.46 -9.08 -4.47
C PHE A 111 -6.38 -9.70 -5.37
N GLY A 112 -5.18 -10.00 -4.87
CA GLY A 112 -4.16 -10.69 -5.66
C GLY A 112 -4.63 -12.06 -6.17
N LYS A 113 -5.38 -12.80 -5.36
CA LYS A 113 -6.00 -14.07 -5.74
C LYS A 113 -7.01 -13.90 -6.87
N LEU A 114 -7.87 -12.89 -6.77
CA LEU A 114 -8.92 -12.64 -7.75
C LEU A 114 -8.33 -12.14 -9.08
N LEU A 115 -7.34 -11.24 -9.03
CA LEU A 115 -6.60 -10.77 -10.21
C LEU A 115 -5.90 -11.94 -10.92
N ALA A 116 -5.24 -12.84 -10.18
CA ALA A 116 -4.57 -14.00 -10.76
C ALA A 116 -5.55 -14.95 -11.47
N ALA A 117 -6.75 -15.12 -10.91
CA ALA A 117 -7.82 -15.94 -11.48
C ALA A 117 -8.55 -15.27 -12.66
N SER A 118 -8.43 -13.96 -12.81
CA SER A 118 -9.08 -13.20 -13.88
C SER A 118 -8.50 -13.52 -15.27
N THR A 119 -9.24 -13.17 -16.31
CA THR A 119 -8.76 -13.25 -17.70
C THR A 119 -8.05 -11.98 -18.17
N TYR A 120 -8.12 -10.88 -17.40
CA TYR A 120 -7.66 -9.56 -17.81
C TYR A 120 -6.42 -9.06 -17.05
N ALA A 121 -6.09 -9.60 -15.87
CA ALA A 121 -4.98 -9.13 -15.05
C ALA A 121 -3.92 -10.21 -14.77
N ASP A 122 -2.71 -9.74 -14.48
CA ASP A 122 -1.55 -10.55 -14.13
C ASP A 122 -0.77 -9.90 -12.97
N PRO A 123 -1.04 -10.30 -11.71
CA PRO A 123 -0.55 -9.60 -10.53
C PRO A 123 0.89 -9.97 -10.14
N VAL A 124 1.63 -8.96 -9.72
CA VAL A 124 2.98 -9.01 -9.11
C VAL A 124 2.93 -8.15 -7.86
N TRP A 125 3.61 -8.50 -6.77
CA TRP A 125 3.58 -7.67 -5.56
C TRP A 125 4.95 -7.35 -5.02
N LEU A 126 5.00 -6.24 -4.27
CA LEU A 126 6.18 -5.82 -3.54
C LEU A 126 6.21 -6.36 -2.13
N ASN A 127 7.39 -6.83 -1.73
CA ASN A 127 7.74 -7.12 -0.35
C ASN A 127 8.84 -6.14 0.07
N ILE A 128 8.44 -4.89 0.34
CA ILE A 128 9.36 -3.82 0.73
C ILE A 128 10.11 -4.25 2.00
N PRO A 129 11.46 -4.25 2.01
CA PRO A 129 12.25 -4.67 3.17
C PRO A 129 11.86 -3.94 4.46
N GLY A 130 11.88 -4.67 5.58
CA GLY A 130 11.42 -4.13 6.86
C GLY A 130 9.92 -3.86 6.91
N TYR A 131 9.13 -4.49 6.04
CA TYR A 131 7.66 -4.43 6.03
C TYR A 131 7.13 -2.99 5.87
N SER A 132 7.79 -2.17 5.03
CA SER A 132 7.43 -0.76 4.84
C SER A 132 7.54 0.10 6.12
N LEU A 133 8.31 -0.34 7.13
CA LEU A 133 8.51 0.41 8.38
C LEU A 133 9.70 1.38 8.34
N GLY A 134 10.57 1.25 7.31
CA GLY A 134 11.66 2.20 7.04
C GLY A 134 11.15 3.53 6.50
N ASP A 135 12.07 4.45 6.16
CA ASP A 135 11.75 5.76 5.60
C ASP A 135 10.85 5.63 4.35
N ALA A 136 9.67 6.25 4.37
CA ALA A 136 8.68 6.23 3.28
C ALA A 136 9.24 6.78 1.96
N GLN A 137 10.26 7.65 2.01
CA GLN A 137 10.97 8.14 0.82
C GLN A 137 11.74 7.01 0.13
N VAL A 138 12.35 6.13 0.92
CA VAL A 138 13.06 4.93 0.44
C VAL A 138 12.06 3.85 0.03
N ASN A 139 10.94 3.68 0.76
CA ASN A 139 9.86 2.78 0.34
C ASN A 139 9.32 3.18 -1.05
N GLY A 140 9.22 4.49 -1.32
CA GLY A 140 8.87 5.02 -2.64
C GLY A 140 9.86 4.68 -3.76
N GLU A 141 11.15 4.50 -3.45
CA GLU A 141 12.15 4.02 -4.42
C GLU A 141 11.84 2.61 -4.92
N TYR A 142 11.45 1.70 -4.02
CA TYR A 142 11.05 0.34 -4.40
C TYR A 142 9.85 0.36 -5.35
N VAL A 143 8.87 1.23 -5.09
CA VAL A 143 7.70 1.36 -5.96
C VAL A 143 8.09 1.95 -7.31
N ALA A 144 8.87 3.03 -7.35
CA ALA A 144 9.35 3.65 -8.59
C ALA A 144 10.15 2.67 -9.46
N TYR A 145 11.07 1.92 -8.85
CA TYR A 145 11.83 0.89 -9.54
C TYR A 145 10.93 -0.22 -10.06
N ALA A 146 10.02 -0.74 -9.23
CA ALA A 146 9.14 -1.83 -9.63
C ALA A 146 8.17 -1.46 -10.74
N MET A 147 7.67 -0.22 -10.77
CA MET A 147 6.84 0.26 -11.88
C MET A 147 7.61 0.19 -13.20
N ASN A 148 8.81 0.78 -13.23
CA ASN A 148 9.65 0.80 -14.41
C ASN A 148 10.15 -0.60 -14.82
N TYR A 149 10.57 -1.40 -13.86
CA TYR A 149 11.03 -2.77 -14.08
C TYR A 149 9.91 -3.65 -14.64
N LEU A 150 8.73 -3.65 -14.01
CA LEU A 150 7.59 -4.49 -14.40
C LEU A 150 7.12 -4.16 -15.82
N SER A 151 7.01 -2.86 -16.16
CA SER A 151 6.72 -2.42 -17.53
C SER A 151 7.80 -2.90 -18.50
N GLY A 152 9.08 -2.70 -18.15
CA GLY A 152 10.20 -3.03 -19.01
C GLY A 152 10.37 -4.53 -19.30
N VAL A 153 10.04 -5.40 -18.34
CA VAL A 153 10.04 -6.86 -18.55
C VAL A 153 8.76 -7.40 -19.17
N SER A 154 7.70 -6.58 -19.22
CA SER A 154 6.39 -6.94 -19.79
C SER A 154 6.21 -6.35 -21.19
N GLU A 155 7.22 -6.50 -22.05
CA GLU A 155 7.20 -6.02 -23.44
C GLU A 155 6.97 -4.50 -23.57
N GLN A 156 7.43 -3.70 -22.58
CA GLN A 156 7.22 -2.25 -22.50
C GLN A 156 5.75 -1.85 -22.44
N LYS A 157 4.86 -2.75 -22.01
CA LYS A 157 3.46 -2.43 -21.79
C LYS A 157 3.30 -1.51 -20.59
N ASN A 158 2.27 -0.68 -20.65
CA ASN A 158 1.80 0.03 -19.47
C ASN A 158 1.32 -0.99 -18.44
N ILE A 159 1.56 -0.70 -17.18
CA ILE A 159 1.11 -1.50 -16.04
C ILE A 159 -0.01 -0.75 -15.31
N SER A 160 -0.71 -1.44 -14.43
CA SER A 160 -1.58 -0.80 -13.44
C SER A 160 -0.98 -0.98 -12.06
N VAL A 161 -1.25 -0.05 -11.15
CA VAL A 161 -0.77 -0.12 -9.76
C VAL A 161 -1.97 -0.17 -8.84
N VAL A 162 -1.98 -1.15 -7.93
CA VAL A 162 -2.93 -1.23 -6.83
C VAL A 162 -2.15 -1.09 -5.54
N SER A 163 -2.57 -0.19 -4.66
CA SER A 163 -1.92 -0.03 -3.37
C SER A 163 -2.91 -0.12 -2.23
N TRP A 164 -2.40 -0.40 -1.04
CA TRP A 164 -3.17 -0.35 0.20
C TRP A 164 -2.42 0.47 1.24
N SER A 165 -3.14 1.28 2.03
CA SER A 165 -2.57 2.04 3.16
C SER A 165 -1.41 2.94 2.69
N GLN A 166 -0.28 2.90 3.40
CA GLN A 166 0.99 3.56 3.03
C GLN A 166 1.46 3.25 1.60
N GLY A 167 1.06 2.12 1.02
CA GLY A 167 1.34 1.85 -0.39
C GLY A 167 0.87 2.99 -1.30
N GLY A 168 -0.19 3.70 -0.90
CA GLY A 168 -0.71 4.88 -1.58
C GLY A 168 0.33 6.00 -1.65
N ILE A 169 0.83 6.45 -0.50
CA ILE A 169 1.85 7.52 -0.44
C ILE A 169 3.17 7.07 -1.06
N ASN A 170 3.57 5.80 -0.92
CA ASN A 170 4.78 5.26 -1.57
C ASN A 170 4.67 5.32 -3.11
N THR A 171 3.51 4.96 -3.65
CA THR A 171 3.23 5.00 -5.10
C THR A 171 3.20 6.44 -5.62
N GLN A 172 2.48 7.32 -4.94
CA GLN A 172 2.35 8.72 -5.34
C GLN A 172 3.68 9.49 -5.18
N TRP A 173 4.53 9.13 -4.21
CA TRP A 173 5.92 9.61 -4.11
C TRP A 173 6.75 9.16 -5.32
N GLY A 174 6.60 7.90 -5.72
CA GLY A 174 7.21 7.35 -6.94
C GLY A 174 6.82 8.14 -8.19
N PHE A 175 5.53 8.44 -8.39
CA PHE A 175 5.08 9.29 -9.50
C PHE A 175 5.67 10.70 -9.43
N LYS A 176 5.73 11.29 -8.24
CA LYS A 176 6.21 12.66 -8.05
C LYS A 176 7.69 12.80 -8.43
N TYR A 177 8.55 11.93 -7.93
CA TYR A 177 10.00 12.08 -8.03
C TYR A 177 10.68 11.21 -9.10
N TRP A 178 9.99 10.21 -9.66
CA TRP A 178 10.41 9.48 -10.85
C TRP A 178 9.39 9.67 -11.98
N PRO A 179 9.38 10.83 -12.67
CA PRO A 179 8.39 11.14 -13.70
C PRO A 179 8.30 10.11 -14.83
N SER A 180 9.36 9.33 -15.08
CA SER A 180 9.35 8.23 -16.06
C SER A 180 8.33 7.12 -15.80
N THR A 181 7.81 7.05 -14.57
CA THR A 181 6.77 6.11 -14.17
C THR A 181 5.38 6.53 -14.66
N ARG A 182 5.14 7.83 -14.85
CA ARG A 182 3.80 8.36 -15.18
C ARG A 182 3.31 7.91 -16.56
N SER A 183 4.22 7.76 -17.52
CA SER A 183 3.86 7.38 -18.90
C SER A 183 3.63 5.88 -19.07
N ILE A 184 4.02 5.06 -18.08
CA ILE A 184 3.92 3.60 -18.13
C ILE A 184 2.89 3.05 -17.15
N VAL A 185 2.18 3.90 -16.40
CA VAL A 185 1.10 3.47 -15.54
C VAL A 185 -0.22 3.95 -16.13
N SER A 186 -1.10 3.01 -16.48
CA SER A 186 -2.43 3.32 -17.00
C SER A 186 -3.39 3.73 -15.88
N ASP A 187 -3.30 3.05 -14.74
CA ASP A 187 -4.25 3.19 -13.63
C ASP A 187 -3.56 3.05 -12.28
N PHE A 188 -3.99 3.88 -11.34
CA PHE A 188 -3.62 3.78 -9.94
C PHE A 188 -4.88 3.60 -9.07
N VAL A 189 -5.07 2.40 -8.53
CA VAL A 189 -6.15 2.09 -7.59
C VAL A 189 -5.61 2.07 -6.17
N ALA A 190 -5.99 3.04 -5.36
CA ALA A 190 -5.50 3.23 -4.00
C ALA A 190 -6.59 2.88 -2.99
N LEU A 191 -6.34 1.83 -2.20
CA LEU A 191 -7.26 1.29 -1.19
C LEU A 191 -6.87 1.79 0.20
N ALA A 192 -7.77 2.50 0.87
CA ALA A 192 -7.52 3.21 2.13
C ALA A 192 -6.18 3.99 2.17
N PRO A 193 -5.87 4.83 1.15
CA PRO A 193 -4.61 5.56 1.13
C PRO A 193 -4.61 6.75 2.10
N ASP A 194 -3.48 7.05 2.71
CA ASP A 194 -3.33 8.14 3.67
C ASP A 194 -2.60 9.35 3.05
N PHE A 195 -3.12 9.89 1.94
CA PHE A 195 -2.48 11.00 1.20
C PHE A 195 -2.39 12.33 1.99
N ARG A 196 -3.03 12.44 3.15
CA ARG A 196 -2.87 13.54 4.10
C ARG A 196 -2.33 13.06 5.44
N GLY A 197 -1.80 11.84 5.50
CA GLY A 197 -1.45 11.17 6.75
C GLY A 197 -2.68 10.87 7.60
N THR A 198 -2.45 10.64 8.89
CA THR A 198 -3.49 10.35 9.87
C THR A 198 -3.22 11.05 11.18
N VAL A 199 -4.29 11.49 11.84
CA VAL A 199 -4.21 12.00 13.22
C VAL A 199 -4.01 10.88 14.23
N GLU A 200 -4.37 9.63 13.91
CA GLU A 200 -4.21 8.49 14.83
C GLU A 200 -2.73 8.15 15.07
N ALA A 201 -1.86 8.45 14.11
CA ALA A 201 -0.41 8.27 14.27
C ALA A 201 0.19 9.20 15.34
N ASP A 202 -0.44 10.34 15.67
CA ASP A 202 -0.04 11.17 16.81
C ASP A 202 -0.16 10.40 18.13
N LEU A 203 -1.15 9.50 18.26
CA LEU A 203 -1.34 8.66 19.45
C LEU A 203 -0.31 7.54 19.51
N VAL A 204 0.00 6.90 18.38
CA VAL A 204 0.98 5.80 18.30
C VAL A 204 2.41 6.31 18.52
N CYS A 205 2.74 7.50 18.04
CA CYS A 205 4.05 8.13 18.21
C CYS A 205 4.16 9.02 19.46
N SER A 206 3.29 8.82 20.45
CA SER A 206 3.33 9.55 21.72
C SER A 206 4.33 8.93 22.71
N GLY A 207 4.69 9.67 23.77
CA GLY A 207 5.74 9.25 24.71
C GLY A 207 5.53 7.87 25.37
N LEU A 208 4.28 7.42 25.56
CA LEU A 208 3.97 6.12 26.16
C LEU A 208 3.98 4.96 25.15
N THR A 209 3.91 5.25 23.86
CA THR A 209 3.77 4.28 22.76
C THR A 209 4.92 4.38 21.76
N ILE A 210 5.97 5.14 22.06
CA ILE A 210 7.11 5.39 21.14
C ILE A 210 7.80 4.10 20.64
N ALA A 211 7.72 3.02 21.41
CA ALA A 211 8.18 1.69 21.00
C ALA A 211 7.37 1.08 19.83
N LEU A 212 6.36 1.79 19.32
CA LEU A 212 5.58 1.47 18.11
C LEU A 212 5.83 2.49 16.99
N CYS A 213 6.63 3.53 17.22
CA CYS A 213 6.86 4.61 16.27
C CYS A 213 8.11 4.32 15.40
N THR A 214 7.88 3.82 14.19
CA THR A 214 8.93 3.58 13.19
C THR A 214 9.06 4.78 12.24
N PRO A 215 10.14 4.89 11.43
CA PRO A 215 10.32 5.95 10.45
C PRO A 215 9.09 6.25 9.58
N SER A 216 8.45 5.23 8.98
CA SER A 216 7.26 5.48 8.17
C SER A 216 6.02 5.82 8.99
N ILE A 217 5.85 5.28 10.20
CA ILE A 217 4.69 5.61 11.06
C ILE A 217 4.73 7.08 11.46
N ILE A 218 5.90 7.61 11.85
CA ILE A 218 6.02 9.04 12.18
C ILE A 218 5.83 9.93 10.93
N GLN A 219 6.25 9.46 9.75
CA GLN A 219 6.04 10.16 8.48
C GLN A 219 4.58 10.15 8.02
N GLN A 220 3.77 9.18 8.44
CA GLN A 220 2.32 9.11 8.13
C GLN A 220 1.47 10.02 9.04
N ARG A 221 2.07 10.79 9.96
CA ARG A 221 1.33 11.80 10.73
C ARG A 221 0.87 12.93 9.80
N ASP A 222 -0.34 13.43 10.02
CA ASP A 222 -0.95 14.51 9.22
C ASP A 222 -0.10 15.80 9.18
N LYS A 223 0.71 16.03 10.22
CA LYS A 223 1.61 17.18 10.38
C LYS A 223 3.08 16.87 10.12
N SER A 224 3.42 15.72 9.54
CA SER A 224 4.80 15.38 9.24
C SER A 224 5.38 16.27 8.12
N ASN A 225 6.69 16.47 8.14
CA ASN A 225 7.38 17.18 7.05
C ASN A 225 7.28 16.39 5.74
N PHE A 226 7.23 15.06 5.83
CA PHE A 226 7.05 14.15 4.71
C PHE A 226 5.70 14.40 4.04
N ILE A 227 4.58 14.41 4.77
CA ILE A 227 3.25 14.69 4.19
C ILE A 227 3.20 16.11 3.63
N ALA A 228 3.75 17.10 4.33
CA ALA A 228 3.82 18.47 3.81
C ALA A 228 4.60 18.52 2.48
N THR A 229 5.77 17.88 2.42
CA THR A 229 6.62 17.80 1.23
C THR A 229 5.96 17.01 0.11
N PHE A 230 5.33 15.88 0.43
CA PHE A 230 4.59 15.01 -0.46
C PHE A 230 3.49 15.78 -1.18
N ARG A 231 2.67 16.52 -0.43
CA ARG A 231 1.53 17.28 -0.97
C ARG A 231 1.92 18.53 -1.74
N ASN A 232 3.04 19.17 -1.39
CA ASN A 232 3.46 20.43 -2.02
C ASN A 232 3.70 20.30 -3.54
N ASN A 233 3.65 21.42 -4.26
CA ASN A 233 3.90 21.50 -5.71
C ASN A 233 3.02 20.54 -6.55
N GLY A 234 1.75 20.40 -6.15
CA GLY A 234 0.76 19.57 -6.85
C GLY A 234 0.92 18.07 -6.62
N GLY A 235 1.63 17.64 -5.57
CA GLY A 235 1.68 16.22 -5.21
C GLY A 235 0.38 15.71 -4.57
N ASP A 236 -0.47 16.63 -4.13
CA ASP A 236 -1.85 16.37 -3.71
C ASP A 236 -2.87 16.21 -4.86
N SER A 237 -2.41 16.29 -6.10
CA SER A 237 -3.17 15.95 -7.29
C SER A 237 -2.59 14.73 -7.99
N ALA A 238 -3.44 13.93 -8.60
CA ALA A 238 -3.07 12.71 -9.32
C ALA A 238 -2.08 13.00 -10.46
N TYR A 239 -1.22 12.01 -10.74
CA TYR A 239 -0.29 12.03 -11.87
C TYR A 239 -0.72 11.12 -13.03
N VAL A 240 -1.57 10.14 -12.74
CA VAL A 240 -2.15 9.15 -13.66
C VAL A 240 -3.63 8.94 -13.27
N PRO A 241 -4.48 8.35 -14.12
CA PRO A 241 -5.84 7.99 -13.73
C PRO A 241 -5.89 7.31 -12.36
N THR A 242 -6.60 7.90 -11.39
CA THR A 242 -6.54 7.47 -9.99
C THR A 242 -7.93 7.18 -9.43
N THR A 243 -8.09 5.98 -8.87
CA THR A 243 -9.31 5.53 -8.17
C THR A 243 -8.97 5.34 -6.71
N THR A 244 -9.55 6.14 -5.81
CA THR A 244 -9.38 5.93 -4.36
C THR A 244 -10.62 5.25 -3.81
N PHE A 245 -10.46 4.29 -2.90
CA PHE A 245 -11.56 3.65 -2.18
C PHE A 245 -11.26 3.62 -0.69
N TYR A 246 -12.14 4.16 0.14
CA TYR A 246 -11.89 4.37 1.57
C TYR A 246 -13.18 4.37 2.39
N SER A 247 -13.05 4.31 3.72
CA SER A 247 -14.18 4.15 4.63
C SER A 247 -14.17 5.19 5.74
N ALA A 248 -15.32 5.78 6.04
CA ALA A 248 -15.53 6.64 7.19
C ALA A 248 -15.28 5.94 8.54
N THR A 249 -15.31 4.59 8.56
CA THR A 249 -15.08 3.77 9.75
C THR A 249 -13.66 3.21 9.84
N ASP A 250 -12.75 3.66 8.98
CA ASP A 250 -11.33 3.30 9.05
C ASP A 250 -10.75 3.65 10.43
N GLU A 251 -10.17 2.68 11.11
CA GLU A 251 -9.67 2.80 12.48
C GLU A 251 -8.18 3.17 12.56
N ILE A 252 -7.49 3.26 11.43
CA ILE A 252 -6.06 3.58 11.32
C ILE A 252 -5.86 4.96 10.70
N VAL A 253 -6.62 5.28 9.65
CA VAL A 253 -6.55 6.54 8.93
C VAL A 253 -7.74 7.41 9.27
N GLN A 254 -7.47 8.56 9.89
CA GLN A 254 -8.47 9.58 10.16
C GLN A 254 -7.90 10.99 9.91
N PRO A 255 -8.72 11.95 9.47
CA PRO A 255 -10.13 11.80 9.11
C PRO A 255 -10.34 11.07 7.77
N GLU A 256 -11.41 10.29 7.67
CA GLU A 256 -11.86 9.67 6.40
C GLU A 256 -13.28 10.11 5.99
N ILE A 257 -13.67 11.32 6.40
CA ILE A 257 -14.99 11.91 6.10
C ILE A 257 -14.89 13.32 5.52
N GLY A 258 -15.84 13.64 4.63
CA GLY A 258 -15.98 14.96 4.02
C GLY A 258 -14.75 15.37 3.19
N SER A 259 -14.66 16.66 2.84
CA SER A 259 -13.54 17.21 2.07
C SER A 259 -12.18 17.16 2.79
N GLY A 260 -12.20 16.82 4.08
CA GLY A 260 -11.03 16.63 4.91
C GLY A 260 -10.39 15.24 4.78
N ALA A 261 -11.10 14.26 4.21
CA ALA A 261 -10.67 12.87 4.17
C ALA A 261 -9.25 12.69 3.61
N SER A 262 -8.45 11.87 4.29
CA SER A 262 -7.04 11.64 3.94
C SER A 262 -6.89 10.99 2.58
N SER A 263 -7.79 10.07 2.26
CA SER A 263 -7.83 9.35 0.99
C SER A 263 -8.16 10.20 -0.25
N ILE A 264 -8.54 11.48 -0.10
CA ILE A 264 -8.89 12.32 -1.25
C ILE A 264 -7.65 12.74 -2.03
N MET A 265 -7.66 12.41 -3.33
CA MET A 265 -6.73 12.92 -4.34
C MET A 265 -7.42 13.97 -5.23
N LEU A 266 -6.73 15.06 -5.55
CA LEU A 266 -7.23 16.10 -6.47
C LEU A 266 -6.88 15.77 -7.93
N ASP A 267 -7.46 16.50 -8.88
CA ASP A 267 -7.21 16.29 -10.32
C ASP A 267 -6.79 17.57 -11.06
N ALA A 268 -5.82 18.31 -10.52
CA ALA A 268 -5.32 19.53 -11.18
C ALA A 268 -4.68 19.28 -12.56
N ARG A 269 -4.35 18.03 -12.89
CA ARG A 269 -3.74 17.61 -14.16
C ARG A 269 -4.76 17.08 -15.17
N ASN A 270 -6.03 16.98 -14.79
CA ASN A 270 -7.10 16.42 -15.62
C ASN A 270 -6.73 15.03 -16.19
N VAL A 271 -6.17 14.18 -15.32
CA VAL A 271 -5.83 12.78 -15.63
C VAL A 271 -6.99 11.84 -15.34
N GLY A 272 -8.03 12.32 -14.66
CA GLY A 272 -9.17 11.53 -14.23
C GLY A 272 -8.96 11.01 -12.81
N VAL A 273 -9.82 11.45 -11.88
CA VAL A 273 -9.83 10.96 -10.50
C VAL A 273 -11.24 10.64 -10.05
N THR A 274 -11.42 9.50 -9.39
CA THR A 274 -12.61 9.20 -8.60
C THR A 274 -12.23 8.93 -7.15
N ASN A 275 -12.88 9.64 -6.23
CA ASN A 275 -12.71 9.43 -4.79
C ASN A 275 -13.96 8.74 -4.25
N ASN A 276 -13.82 7.52 -3.75
CA ASN A 276 -14.95 6.63 -3.48
C ASN A 276 -15.02 6.27 -1.99
N GLN A 277 -15.79 7.02 -1.21
CA GLN A 277 -16.09 6.65 0.18
C GLN A 277 -17.19 5.59 0.22
N VAL A 278 -16.99 4.51 0.97
CA VAL A 278 -17.97 3.42 1.14
C VAL A 278 -19.34 3.95 1.56
N GLN A 279 -19.40 4.82 2.56
CA GLN A 279 -20.66 5.32 3.14
C GLN A 279 -21.41 6.29 2.21
N GLU A 280 -20.70 6.93 1.27
CA GLU A 280 -21.34 7.72 0.20
C GLU A 280 -21.85 6.83 -0.94
N LEU A 281 -21.10 5.80 -1.31
CA LEU A 281 -21.51 4.84 -2.36
C LEU A 281 -22.68 3.95 -1.92
N CYS A 282 -22.68 3.53 -0.65
CA CYS A 282 -23.64 2.62 -0.06
C CYS A 282 -24.60 3.33 0.91
N ALA A 283 -25.08 4.51 0.51
CA ALA A 283 -25.96 5.32 1.35
C ALA A 283 -27.23 4.56 1.78
N GLY A 284 -27.54 4.62 3.08
CA GLY A 284 -28.71 3.92 3.66
C GLY A 284 -28.42 2.49 4.14
N ILE A 285 -27.21 1.97 3.92
CA ILE A 285 -26.76 0.68 4.46
C ILE A 285 -25.69 0.94 5.52
N ILE A 286 -25.84 0.30 6.70
CA ILE A 286 -24.83 0.38 7.75
C ILE A 286 -23.71 -0.59 7.38
N GLN A 287 -22.63 -0.06 6.81
CA GLN A 287 -21.40 -0.81 6.57
C GLN A 287 -20.29 -0.32 7.49
N ILE A 288 -19.69 -1.26 8.23
CA ILE A 288 -18.43 -1.07 8.94
C ILE A 288 -17.36 -1.73 8.08
N VAL A 289 -16.50 -0.90 7.49
CA VAL A 289 -15.35 -1.35 6.71
C VAL A 289 -14.13 -0.75 7.39
N LEU A 290 -13.34 -1.60 8.03
CA LEU A 290 -12.08 -1.24 8.69
C LEU A 290 -10.97 -1.01 7.65
N HIS A 291 -9.80 -0.60 8.11
CA HIS A 291 -8.67 -0.21 7.26
C HIS A 291 -8.23 -1.32 6.30
N GLU A 292 -8.11 -2.55 6.78
CA GLU A 292 -7.87 -3.76 6.00
C GLU A 292 -9.14 -4.28 5.31
N GLY A 293 -10.31 -3.90 5.81
CA GLY A 293 -11.62 -4.26 5.28
C GLY A 293 -11.78 -3.96 3.79
N VAL A 294 -11.10 -2.92 3.31
CA VAL A 294 -11.09 -2.52 1.89
C VAL A 294 -10.48 -3.56 0.96
N LEU A 295 -9.57 -4.42 1.45
CA LEU A 295 -8.84 -5.42 0.65
C LEU A 295 -9.70 -6.61 0.22
N TYR A 296 -10.90 -6.75 0.80
CA TYR A 296 -11.85 -7.77 0.42
C TYR A 296 -13.24 -7.21 0.13
N ASN A 297 -13.44 -5.89 0.21
CA ASN A 297 -14.74 -5.28 0.00
C ASN A 297 -15.25 -5.47 -1.45
N ALA A 298 -16.54 -5.79 -1.61
CA ALA A 298 -17.12 -6.07 -2.92
C ALA A 298 -17.16 -4.84 -3.86
N VAL A 299 -17.42 -3.65 -3.31
CA VAL A 299 -17.43 -2.40 -4.08
C VAL A 299 -16.01 -2.01 -4.48
N ALA A 300 -15.03 -2.16 -3.58
CA ALA A 300 -13.62 -1.93 -3.88
C ALA A 300 -13.13 -2.83 -5.03
N TRP A 301 -13.49 -4.13 -4.97
CA TRP A 301 -13.17 -5.07 -6.04
C TRP A 301 -13.81 -4.66 -7.37
N ALA A 302 -15.09 -4.30 -7.36
CA ALA A 302 -15.79 -3.89 -8.57
C ALA A 302 -15.20 -2.61 -9.19
N LEU A 303 -14.78 -1.63 -8.37
CA LEU A 303 -14.07 -0.44 -8.83
C LEU A 303 -12.69 -0.78 -9.43
N LEU A 304 -11.96 -1.72 -8.82
CA LEU A 304 -10.67 -2.19 -9.33
C LEU A 304 -10.84 -2.88 -10.68
N GLU A 305 -11.77 -3.84 -10.78
CA GLU A 305 -12.09 -4.51 -12.05
C GLU A 305 -12.49 -3.52 -13.13
N ASP A 306 -13.34 -2.56 -12.79
CA ASP A 306 -13.80 -1.52 -13.71
C ASP A 306 -12.66 -0.62 -14.20
N ALA A 307 -11.75 -0.20 -13.31
CA ALA A 307 -10.56 0.58 -13.66
C ALA A 307 -9.60 -0.20 -14.57
N LEU A 308 -9.42 -1.50 -14.35
CA LEU A 308 -8.51 -2.32 -15.16
C LEU A 308 -9.08 -2.69 -16.54
N THR A 309 -10.38 -2.48 -16.76
CA THR A 309 -11.08 -2.93 -17.98
C THR A 309 -11.66 -1.79 -18.82
N HIS A 310 -11.46 -0.54 -18.39
CA HIS A 310 -11.93 0.66 -19.07
C HIS A 310 -10.87 1.76 -19.05
N ASP A 311 -10.97 2.70 -19.99
CA ASP A 311 -10.12 3.89 -19.95
C ASP A 311 -10.52 4.80 -18.77
N GLY A 312 -9.50 5.28 -18.06
CA GLY A 312 -9.64 6.19 -16.93
C GLY A 312 -9.97 5.47 -15.62
N PRO A 313 -10.15 6.23 -14.53
CA PRO A 313 -10.38 5.64 -13.21
C PRO A 313 -11.69 4.83 -13.16
N GLY A 314 -11.78 3.96 -12.16
CA GLY A 314 -12.98 3.22 -11.81
C GLY A 314 -14.17 4.15 -11.62
N ASN A 315 -15.29 3.82 -12.25
CA ASN A 315 -16.46 4.67 -12.37
C ASN A 315 -17.67 4.00 -11.71
N ARG A 316 -18.11 4.58 -10.59
CA ARG A 316 -19.28 4.13 -9.83
C ARG A 316 -20.57 4.01 -10.66
N SER A 317 -20.72 4.79 -11.74
CA SER A 317 -21.89 4.71 -12.62
C SER A 317 -21.94 3.44 -13.48
N ARG A 318 -20.83 2.69 -13.58
CA ARG A 318 -20.76 1.39 -14.27
C ARG A 318 -21.02 0.21 -13.33
N LEU A 319 -21.26 0.45 -12.04
CA LEU A 319 -21.38 -0.59 -11.01
C LEU A 319 -22.83 -0.81 -10.56
N ASP A 320 -23.17 -2.06 -10.25
CA ASP A 320 -24.43 -2.43 -9.58
C ASP A 320 -24.30 -2.23 -8.06
N LEU A 321 -24.20 -0.97 -7.64
CA LEU A 321 -24.05 -0.60 -6.22
C LEU A 321 -25.17 -1.16 -5.32
N PRO A 322 -26.47 -1.16 -5.71
CA PRO A 322 -27.52 -1.74 -4.89
C PRO A 322 -27.27 -3.19 -4.53
N LYS A 323 -26.65 -3.98 -5.40
CA LYS A 323 -26.25 -5.36 -5.09
C LYS A 323 -24.95 -5.40 -4.27
N LEU A 324 -23.90 -4.75 -4.76
CA LEU A 324 -22.56 -4.80 -4.18
C LEU A 324 -22.51 -4.30 -2.73
N CYS A 325 -23.36 -3.32 -2.39
CA CYS A 325 -23.44 -2.77 -1.04
C CYS A 325 -24.08 -3.72 -0.01
N PHE A 326 -24.68 -4.85 -0.41
CA PHE A 326 -25.11 -5.90 0.53
C PHE A 326 -24.11 -7.06 0.64
N ASP A 327 -23.11 -7.13 -0.24
CA ASP A 327 -22.12 -8.19 -0.21
C ASP A 327 -21.10 -7.94 0.91
N LEU A 328 -20.88 -8.94 1.76
CA LEU A 328 -19.93 -8.87 2.87
C LEU A 328 -18.46 -8.83 2.41
N ALA A 329 -18.18 -9.42 1.24
CA ALA A 329 -16.87 -9.48 0.63
C ALA A 329 -17.01 -9.73 -0.89
N ALA A 330 -15.96 -9.43 -1.64
CA ALA A 330 -15.87 -9.78 -3.05
C ALA A 330 -15.95 -11.31 -3.25
N PRO A 331 -16.48 -11.77 -4.40
CA PRO A 331 -16.67 -13.20 -4.64
C PRO A 331 -15.40 -14.03 -4.42
N GLY A 332 -15.47 -15.05 -3.56
CA GLY A 332 -14.35 -15.96 -3.29
C GLY A 332 -13.34 -15.47 -2.24
N LEU A 333 -13.62 -14.33 -1.58
CA LEU A 333 -12.87 -13.83 -0.42
C LEU A 333 -13.66 -14.00 0.88
N SER A 334 -12.94 -13.97 2.00
CA SER A 334 -13.49 -14.10 3.35
C SER A 334 -13.11 -12.88 4.18
N GLY A 335 -14.10 -12.17 4.73
CA GLY A 335 -13.85 -11.05 5.63
C GLY A 335 -13.03 -11.45 6.85
N LEU A 336 -13.32 -12.62 7.45
CA LEU A 336 -12.56 -13.12 8.61
C LEU A 336 -11.06 -13.33 8.32
N GLN A 337 -10.73 -13.78 7.11
CA GLN A 337 -9.32 -13.94 6.71
C GLN A 337 -8.67 -12.58 6.46
N GLY A 338 -9.38 -11.64 5.83
CA GLY A 338 -8.89 -10.28 5.60
C GLY A 338 -8.56 -9.55 6.91
N GLU A 339 -9.46 -9.61 7.89
CA GLU A 339 -9.28 -8.98 9.20
C GLU A 339 -8.10 -9.58 10.00
N SER A 340 -7.75 -10.84 9.74
CA SER A 340 -6.67 -11.53 10.47
C SER A 340 -5.26 -10.96 10.21
N ILE A 341 -5.07 -10.12 9.18
CA ILE A 341 -3.75 -9.58 8.84
C ILE A 341 -3.20 -8.67 9.95
N LEU A 342 -4.06 -8.05 10.76
CA LEU A 342 -3.65 -7.23 11.91
C LEU A 342 -2.89 -8.04 12.98
N LEU A 343 -3.14 -9.36 13.08
CA LEU A 343 -2.38 -10.26 13.96
C LEU A 343 -0.90 -10.39 13.55
N THR A 344 -0.58 -10.05 12.29
CA THR A 344 0.79 -10.03 11.78
C THR A 344 1.41 -8.63 11.85
N ALA A 345 0.60 -7.59 11.61
CA ALA A 345 1.02 -6.19 11.57
C ALA A 345 1.69 -5.73 12.87
N VAL A 346 0.98 -5.85 14.00
CA VAL A 346 1.46 -5.34 15.31
C VAL A 346 2.78 -6.01 15.75
N PRO A 347 2.94 -7.34 15.70
CA PRO A 347 4.23 -7.95 16.02
C PRO A 347 5.39 -7.48 15.14
N ASN A 348 5.15 -7.16 13.86
CA ASN A 348 6.20 -6.67 12.97
C ASN A 348 6.64 -5.25 13.34
N ILE A 349 5.72 -4.39 13.78
CA ILE A 349 6.03 -3.07 14.32
C ILE A 349 6.91 -3.22 15.55
N VAL A 350 6.45 -3.98 16.55
CA VAL A 350 7.18 -4.18 17.81
C VAL A 350 8.58 -4.79 17.59
N ALA A 351 8.70 -5.73 16.65
CA ALA A 351 9.97 -6.37 16.33
C ALA A 351 10.90 -5.53 15.43
N TYR A 352 10.44 -4.39 14.92
CA TYR A 352 11.25 -3.56 14.04
C TYR A 352 12.43 -2.95 14.81
N LYS A 353 13.63 -3.03 14.22
CA LYS A 353 14.86 -2.68 14.93
C LYS A 353 15.00 -1.18 15.22
N THR A 354 14.36 -0.32 14.42
CA THR A 354 14.59 1.12 14.45
C THR A 354 13.31 1.87 14.77
N HIS A 355 13.14 2.25 16.02
CA HIS A 355 12.09 3.16 16.46
C HIS A 355 12.66 4.57 16.61
N VAL A 356 11.89 5.60 16.25
CA VAL A 356 12.40 6.97 16.14
C VAL A 356 11.53 7.97 16.89
N PHE A 357 12.17 8.97 17.49
CA PHE A 357 11.51 10.12 18.13
C PHE A 357 11.27 11.28 17.17
N THR A 358 12.06 11.32 16.11
CA THR A 358 12.06 12.38 15.12
C THR A 358 11.92 11.78 13.75
N GLU A 359 11.15 12.46 12.92
CA GLU A 359 10.99 12.11 11.52
C GLU A 359 12.35 12.11 10.79
N PRO A 360 12.59 11.16 9.87
CA PRO A 360 13.74 11.22 8.96
C PRO A 360 13.80 12.55 8.19
N GLY A 361 15.00 13.00 7.87
CA GLY A 361 15.19 14.20 7.06
C GLY A 361 14.67 14.01 5.63
N ILE A 362 14.09 15.07 5.06
CA ILE A 362 13.65 15.07 3.66
C ILE A 362 14.86 14.85 2.73
N ALA A 363 14.72 13.95 1.76
CA ALA A 363 15.71 13.61 0.76
C ALA A 363 16.08 14.84 -0.08
N ALA A 364 17.33 14.93 -0.50
CA ALA A 364 17.84 16.12 -1.20
C ALA A 364 17.07 16.45 -2.49
N TYR A 365 16.57 15.44 -3.21
CA TYR A 365 15.78 15.63 -4.43
C TYR A 365 14.36 16.17 -4.20
N ALA A 366 13.91 16.20 -2.94
CA ALA A 366 12.55 16.55 -2.53
C ALA A 366 12.49 17.87 -1.73
N LYS A 367 13.61 18.56 -1.56
CA LYS A 367 13.71 19.84 -0.84
C LYS A 367 13.37 21.04 -1.72
#